data_AF-A0A2S6TMH1-F1
#
_entry.id   AF-A0A2S6TMH1-F1
#
_cell.length_a   1.000
_cell.length_b   1.000
_cell.length_c   1.000
_cell.angle_alpha   90.00
_cell.angle_beta   90.00
_cell.angle_gamma   90.00
#
_symmetry.space_group_name_H-M   'P 1'
#
loop_
_entity.id
_entity.type
_entity.pdbx_description
1 polymer ?
#
loop_
_entity_poly.entity_id
_entity_poly.type
_entity_poly.pdbx_seq_one_letter_code
_entity_poly.pdbx_strand_id
1 'polypeptide(L)'
;MVSMNPSPVRFVLAGLCLLAVLAAASVRADGTPAPEVRNSPYLAGQLLVASPRIGDPRFARTVIYMVSHDKDGALGLVVNKAYGSGPMEKFLKGLDIDPGQLKGDIRLHYGGPVEPGAGFVLHTADFHGPGTRVVNVTIALTTEMSVFKAIVEGHGPR
;
A
#
# COMPACT_ATOMS: atom_id res chain seq x y z
N MET A 1 17.37 1.55 -83.56
CA MET A 1 18.79 1.47 -83.16
C MET A 1 18.79 0.90 -81.73
N VAL A 2 18.51 -0.40 -81.57
CA VAL A 2 19.46 -1.52 -81.44
C VAL A 2 20.57 -1.26 -80.41
N SER A 3 20.47 -1.91 -79.25
CA SER A 3 21.50 -2.78 -78.63
C SER A 3 20.98 -3.14 -77.22
N MET A 4 20.60 -4.40 -76.90
CA MET A 4 21.49 -5.50 -76.46
C MET A 4 22.46 -5.02 -75.37
N ASN A 5 22.66 -5.62 -74.19
CA ASN A 5 22.42 -6.92 -73.51
C ASN A 5 23.25 -6.80 -72.17
N PRO A 6 23.54 -7.80 -71.30
CA PRO A 6 22.86 -9.00 -70.82
C PRO A 6 22.72 -9.05 -69.26
N SER A 7 21.86 -9.94 -68.76
CA SER A 7 21.99 -10.61 -67.44
C SER A 7 23.05 -11.73 -67.52
N PRO A 8 23.75 -12.15 -66.44
CA PRO A 8 23.22 -13.11 -65.43
C PRO A 8 23.77 -12.81 -64.02
N VAL A 9 23.37 -13.42 -62.90
CA VAL A 9 23.77 -14.77 -62.43
C VAL A 9 22.83 -15.20 -61.29
N ARG A 10 22.47 -16.48 -61.34
CA ARG A 10 21.60 -17.29 -60.46
C ARG A 10 22.33 -17.71 -59.16
N PHE A 11 21.62 -18.52 -58.34
CA PHE A 11 22.09 -19.42 -57.25
C PHE A 11 22.03 -18.78 -55.85
N VAL A 12 21.46 -19.33 -54.77
CA VAL A 12 21.04 -20.69 -54.33
C VAL A 12 19.96 -20.49 -53.24
N LEU A 13 18.78 -21.11 -53.34
CA LEU A 13 18.29 -22.21 -52.47
C LEU A 13 18.59 -22.17 -50.96
N ALA A 14 17.54 -22.48 -50.19
CA ALA A 14 17.52 -23.18 -48.90
C ALA A 14 17.85 -22.38 -47.62
N GLY A 15 16.89 -22.31 -46.70
CA GLY A 15 17.21 -22.02 -45.31
C GLY A 15 16.05 -21.60 -44.42
N LEU A 16 15.41 -22.58 -43.78
CA LEU A 16 14.74 -22.48 -42.48
C LEU A 16 13.45 -21.65 -42.35
N CYS A 17 12.36 -22.38 -42.57
CA CYS A 17 11.03 -22.20 -42.01
C CYS A 17 11.01 -22.39 -40.46
N LEU A 18 11.90 -21.73 -39.71
CA LEU A 18 12.01 -21.91 -38.25
C LEU A 18 12.33 -20.60 -37.52
N LEU A 19 11.34 -19.72 -37.42
CA LEU A 19 11.21 -18.83 -36.27
C LEU A 19 9.75 -18.84 -35.83
N ALA A 20 9.33 -20.01 -35.37
CA ALA A 20 8.15 -20.17 -34.58
C ALA A 20 8.41 -19.62 -33.16
N VAL A 21 7.39 -18.95 -32.61
CA VAL A 21 7.15 -18.71 -31.18
C VAL A 21 8.01 -17.63 -30.50
N LEU A 22 7.45 -16.41 -30.44
CA LEU A 22 7.57 -15.37 -29.38
C LEU A 22 6.70 -14.19 -29.90
N ALA A 23 5.62 -13.72 -29.28
CA ALA A 23 5.18 -13.77 -27.91
C ALA A 23 3.65 -13.72 -27.83
N ALA A 24 3.17 -14.23 -26.70
CA ALA A 24 1.79 -14.43 -26.33
C ALA A 24 0.92 -13.17 -26.40
N ALA A 25 -0.37 -13.42 -26.66
CA ALA A 25 -1.55 -12.72 -26.16
C ALA A 25 -1.36 -11.23 -25.84
N SER A 26 -1.93 -10.38 -26.70
CA SER A 26 -2.34 -9.03 -26.33
C SER A 26 -3.27 -9.14 -25.11
N VAL A 27 -2.69 -9.00 -23.92
CA VAL A 27 -3.42 -8.70 -22.69
C VAL A 27 -4.11 -7.39 -22.97
N ARG A 28 -5.45 -7.43 -23.03
CA ARG A 28 -6.29 -6.24 -23.05
C ARG A 28 -5.94 -5.44 -21.80
N ALA A 29 -5.39 -4.24 -22.01
CA ALA A 29 -5.41 -3.22 -20.99
C ALA A 29 -6.88 -2.88 -20.78
N ASP A 30 -7.49 -3.40 -19.71
CA ASP A 30 -8.81 -2.93 -19.28
C ASP A 30 -8.68 -1.43 -19.07
N GLY A 31 -9.42 -0.67 -19.88
CA GLY A 31 -9.47 0.79 -19.89
C GLY A 31 -10.15 1.36 -18.66
N THR A 32 -9.80 0.86 -17.47
CA THR A 32 -10.13 1.53 -16.22
C THR A 32 -9.34 2.84 -16.25
N PRO A 33 -10.00 4.01 -16.33
CA PRO A 33 -9.27 5.27 -16.24
C PRO A 33 -8.49 5.24 -14.92
N ALA A 34 -7.20 5.60 -15.00
CA ALA A 34 -6.42 5.85 -13.80
C ALA A 34 -7.24 6.80 -12.91
N PRO A 35 -7.33 6.55 -11.59
CA PRO A 35 -8.14 7.38 -10.71
C PRO A 35 -7.78 8.85 -10.96
N GLU A 36 -8.79 9.68 -11.23
CA GLU A 36 -8.58 11.11 -11.40
C GLU A 36 -7.75 11.62 -10.23
N VAL A 37 -6.56 12.17 -10.54
CA VAL A 37 -5.73 12.83 -9.54
C VAL A 37 -6.54 14.02 -9.04
N ARG A 38 -7.16 13.86 -7.87
CA ARG A 38 -7.90 14.95 -7.22
C ARG A 38 -6.90 16.08 -6.98
N ASN A 39 -7.04 17.17 -7.73
CA ASN A 39 -6.30 18.41 -7.53
C ASN A 39 -6.79 19.13 -6.25
N SER A 40 -6.73 18.44 -5.13
CA SER A 40 -6.92 18.98 -3.79
C SER A 40 -5.54 19.39 -3.26
N PRO A 41 -5.40 20.57 -2.63
CA PRO A 41 -4.17 20.93 -1.94
C PRO A 41 -3.90 20.02 -0.73
N TYR A 42 -4.91 19.27 -0.29
CA TYR A 42 -4.86 18.35 0.85
C TYR A 42 -4.69 16.90 0.41
N LEU A 43 -3.95 16.15 1.23
CA LEU A 43 -3.47 14.80 0.91
C LEU A 43 -4.08 13.72 1.83
N ALA A 44 -5.11 14.05 2.61
CA ALA A 44 -5.77 13.06 3.48
C ALA A 44 -6.26 11.86 2.65
N GLY A 45 -6.03 10.66 3.14
CA GLY A 45 -6.33 9.41 2.46
C GLY A 45 -5.29 8.96 1.42
N GLN A 46 -4.19 9.70 1.23
CA GLN A 46 -3.12 9.33 0.31
C GLN A 46 -1.90 8.72 1.03
N LEU A 47 -1.08 8.00 0.27
CA LEU A 47 0.22 7.50 0.72
C LEU A 47 1.33 8.44 0.23
N LEU A 48 2.19 8.88 1.14
CA LEU A 48 3.46 9.52 0.79
C LEU A 48 4.55 8.46 0.75
N VAL A 49 5.24 8.37 -0.38
CA VAL A 49 6.36 7.45 -0.57
C VAL A 49 7.65 8.25 -0.55
N ALA A 50 8.52 7.95 0.40
CA ALA A 50 9.78 8.65 0.54
C ALA A 50 10.69 8.42 -0.68
N SER A 51 11.20 9.51 -1.24
CA SER A 51 12.22 9.45 -2.29
C SER A 51 13.51 8.81 -1.75
N PRO A 52 14.24 8.02 -2.54
CA PRO A 52 15.56 7.51 -2.15
C PRO A 52 16.57 8.60 -1.79
N ARG A 53 16.35 9.84 -2.27
CA ARG A 53 17.22 11.00 -2.01
C ARG A 53 16.77 11.84 -0.80
N ILE A 54 15.76 11.39 -0.05
CA ILE A 54 15.33 12.11 1.16
C ILE A 54 16.50 12.21 2.14
N GLY A 55 16.87 13.42 2.54
CA GLY A 55 18.05 13.66 3.37
C GLY A 55 17.85 13.28 4.84
N ASP A 56 16.60 13.27 5.30
CA ASP A 56 16.28 12.96 6.69
C ASP A 56 16.19 11.43 6.90
N PRO A 57 17.07 10.83 7.74
CA PRO A 57 17.11 9.40 7.96
C PRO A 57 15.83 8.84 8.60
N ARG A 58 15.05 9.67 9.32
CA ARG A 58 13.78 9.24 9.95
C ARG A 58 12.78 8.78 8.89
N PHE A 59 12.79 9.43 7.73
CA PHE A 59 11.89 9.16 6.60
C PHE A 59 12.54 8.33 5.49
N ALA A 60 13.80 7.91 5.66
CA ALA A 60 14.44 7.02 4.69
C ALA A 60 13.60 5.75 4.50
N ARG A 61 13.22 5.49 3.24
CA ARG A 61 12.42 4.33 2.80
C ARG A 61 11.07 4.19 3.53
N THR A 62 10.47 5.28 4.02
CA THR A 62 9.15 5.23 4.64
C THR A 62 8.02 5.32 3.62
N VAL A 63 6.93 4.63 3.92
CA VAL A 63 5.60 4.88 3.36
C VAL A 63 4.75 5.43 4.50
N ILE A 64 4.15 6.60 4.27
CA ILE A 64 3.35 7.32 5.27
C ILE A 64 1.91 7.39 4.77
N TYR A 65 0.95 6.94 5.58
CA TYR A 65 -0.45 7.16 5.29
C TYR A 65 -0.93 8.47 5.91
N MET A 66 -1.52 9.35 5.09
CA MET A 66 -2.02 10.64 5.53
C MET A 66 -3.43 10.49 6.11
N VAL A 67 -3.54 10.66 7.42
CA VAL A 67 -4.80 10.52 8.16
C VAL A 67 -5.58 11.84 8.14
N SER A 68 -4.91 12.97 8.30
CA SER A 68 -5.49 14.30 8.07
C SER A 68 -4.46 15.22 7.43
N HIS A 69 -4.96 16.17 6.63
CA HIS A 69 -4.16 17.26 6.08
C HIS A 69 -5.14 18.39 5.76
N ASP A 70 -4.97 19.53 6.42
CA ASP A 70 -5.77 20.73 6.23
C ASP A 70 -4.87 21.98 6.37
N LYS A 71 -5.48 23.17 6.50
CA LYS A 71 -4.74 24.43 6.64
C LYS A 71 -3.97 24.56 7.95
N ASP A 72 -4.36 23.81 8.98
CA ASP A 72 -3.81 23.89 10.33
C ASP A 72 -2.69 22.87 10.55
N GLY A 73 -2.64 21.82 9.72
CA GLY A 73 -1.50 20.91 9.68
C GLY A 73 -1.82 19.57 9.04
N ALA A 74 -0.99 18.57 9.36
CA ALA A 74 -1.14 17.22 8.84
C ALA A 74 -0.75 16.16 9.87
N LEU A 75 -1.51 15.07 9.90
CA LEU A 75 -1.21 13.86 10.66
C LEU A 75 -0.95 12.71 9.68
N GLY A 76 0.24 12.13 9.77
CA GLY A 76 0.63 10.96 8.99
C GLY A 76 1.20 9.86 9.87
N LEU A 77 0.97 8.61 9.49
CA LEU A 77 1.50 7.44 10.17
C LEU A 77 2.42 6.66 9.23
N VAL A 78 3.63 6.34 9.69
CA VAL A 78 4.51 5.42 8.97
C VAL A 78 3.93 4.00 9.07
N VAL A 79 3.68 3.37 7.93
CA VAL A 79 2.98 2.06 7.87
C VAL A 79 3.89 0.89 7.51
N ASN A 80 5.14 1.14 7.12
CA ASN A 80 6.05 0.12 6.60
C ASN A 80 7.32 -0.09 7.45
N LYS A 81 7.37 0.44 8.67
CA LYS A 81 8.46 0.21 9.63
C LYS A 81 7.97 -0.60 10.81
N ALA A 82 8.30 -1.89 10.84
CA ALA A 82 7.98 -2.74 11.99
C ALA A 82 8.76 -2.26 13.22
N TYR A 83 8.05 -2.14 14.35
CA TYR A 83 8.63 -1.85 15.66
C TYR A 83 8.84 -3.15 16.46
N GLY A 84 7.89 -4.08 16.35
CA GLY A 84 7.97 -5.39 16.99
C GLY A 84 6.77 -6.25 16.64
N SER A 85 6.82 -7.52 17.03
CA SER A 85 5.71 -8.45 16.88
C SER A 85 5.71 -9.48 18.01
N GLY A 86 4.56 -10.06 18.27
CA GLY A 86 4.44 -11.15 19.21
C GLY A 86 3.01 -11.64 19.38
N PRO A 87 2.78 -12.56 20.32
CA PRO A 87 1.48 -13.17 20.54
C PRO A 87 0.44 -12.11 20.95
N MET A 88 -0.69 -12.11 20.25
CA MET A 88 -1.81 -11.19 20.52
C MET A 88 -2.28 -11.30 21.96
N GLU A 89 -2.28 -12.51 22.53
CA GLU A 89 -2.73 -12.76 23.91
C GLU A 89 -1.83 -12.05 24.92
N LYS A 90 -0.52 -12.00 24.67
CA LYS A 90 0.42 -11.26 25.55
C LYS A 90 0.24 -9.76 25.41
N PHE A 91 0.01 -9.27 24.20
CA PHE A 91 -0.23 -7.86 23.95
C PHE A 91 -1.50 -7.38 24.66
N LEU A 92 -2.62 -8.10 24.49
CA LEU A 92 -3.89 -7.76 25.13
C LEU A 92 -3.81 -7.80 26.66
N LYS A 93 -3.13 -8.79 27.24
CA LYS A 93 -2.87 -8.82 28.69
C LYS A 93 -2.07 -7.61 29.17
N GLY A 94 -1.12 -7.11 28.37
CA GLY A 94 -0.38 -5.88 28.66
C GLY A 94 -1.26 -4.62 28.67
N LEU A 95 -2.42 -4.67 28.02
CA LEU A 95 -3.44 -3.62 28.01
C LEU A 95 -4.56 -3.85 29.04
N ASP A 96 -4.42 -4.84 29.92
CA ASP A 96 -5.46 -5.27 30.87
C ASP A 96 -6.78 -5.68 30.18
N ILE A 97 -6.66 -6.37 29.03
CA ILE A 97 -7.78 -6.93 28.26
C ILE A 97 -7.67 -8.45 28.28
N ASP A 98 -8.76 -9.14 28.64
CA ASP A 98 -8.83 -10.61 28.54
C ASP A 98 -8.85 -11.00 27.05
N PRO A 99 -7.87 -11.78 26.55
CA PRO A 99 -7.84 -12.20 25.16
C PRO A 99 -8.95 -13.21 24.80
N GLY A 100 -9.62 -13.83 25.79
CA GLY A 100 -10.64 -14.83 25.54
C GLY A 100 -10.12 -16.00 24.69
N GLN A 101 -10.74 -16.24 23.53
CA GLN A 101 -10.33 -17.27 22.57
C GLN A 101 -9.52 -16.70 21.39
N LEU A 102 -9.22 -15.40 21.38
CA LEU A 102 -8.48 -14.77 20.28
C LEU A 102 -7.06 -15.33 20.23
N LYS A 103 -6.67 -15.85 19.07
CA LYS A 103 -5.34 -16.39 18.80
C LYS A 103 -4.69 -15.66 17.64
N GLY A 104 -3.36 -15.59 17.65
CA GLY A 104 -2.57 -15.07 16.54
C GLY A 104 -1.47 -14.14 16.99
N ASP A 105 -0.82 -13.50 16.02
CA ASP A 105 0.25 -12.54 16.27
C ASP A 105 -0.19 -11.12 15.90
N ILE A 106 0.28 -10.16 16.69
CA ILE A 106 0.19 -8.73 16.34
C ILE A 106 1.55 -8.22 15.89
N ARG A 107 1.56 -7.38 14.86
CA ARG A 107 2.74 -6.60 14.45
C ARG A 107 2.49 -5.12 14.69
N LEU A 108 3.32 -4.53 15.53
CA LEU A 108 3.32 -3.10 15.79
C LEU A 108 4.24 -2.41 14.80
N HIS A 109 3.79 -1.27 14.31
CA HIS A 109 4.57 -0.41 13.42
C HIS A 109 4.98 0.86 14.16
N TYR A 110 6.17 1.35 13.86
CA TYR A 110 6.61 2.65 14.31
C TYR A 110 5.80 3.72 13.58
N GLY A 111 4.93 4.44 14.28
CA GLY A 111 4.01 5.41 13.68
C GLY A 111 4.65 6.74 13.28
N GLY A 112 5.71 7.17 13.98
CA GLY A 112 6.40 8.42 13.69
C GLY A 112 7.16 8.99 14.91
N PRO A 113 7.88 10.10 14.74
CA PRO A 113 8.79 10.63 15.76
C PRO A 113 8.13 11.54 16.81
N VAL A 114 6.88 11.96 16.58
CA VAL A 114 6.27 13.06 17.34
C VAL A 114 5.86 12.62 18.75
N GLU A 115 5.14 11.50 18.86
CA GLU A 115 4.62 11.03 20.15
C GLU A 115 4.79 9.51 20.28
N PRO A 116 5.98 9.03 20.73
CA PRO A 116 6.28 7.60 20.77
C PRO A 116 5.37 6.76 21.68
N GLY A 117 4.72 7.39 22.66
CA GLY A 117 3.79 6.73 23.58
C GLY A 117 2.35 6.64 23.06
N ALA A 118 2.00 7.35 21.98
CA ALA A 118 0.66 7.34 21.43
C ALA A 118 0.42 6.09 20.58
N GLY A 119 -0.67 5.38 20.90
CA GLY A 119 -1.13 4.21 20.15
C GLY A 119 -2.18 4.60 19.10
N PHE A 120 -2.04 4.04 17.91
CA PHE A 120 -2.95 4.28 16.79
C PHE A 120 -3.34 2.94 16.15
N VAL A 121 -4.63 2.75 15.91
CA VAL A 121 -5.15 1.57 15.22
C VAL A 121 -5.75 2.01 13.89
N LEU A 122 -5.04 1.71 12.81
CA LEU A 122 -5.54 1.91 11.46
C LEU A 122 -6.33 0.68 11.04
N HIS A 123 -7.57 0.85 10.61
CA HIS A 123 -8.46 -0.25 10.29
C HIS A 123 -9.47 0.12 9.19
N THR A 124 -10.29 -0.85 8.81
CA THR A 124 -11.38 -0.72 7.85
C THR A 124 -12.45 0.26 8.33
N ALA A 125 -13.04 1.04 7.41
CA ALA A 125 -14.03 2.06 7.76
C ALA A 125 -15.41 1.52 8.20
N ASP A 126 -15.57 0.20 8.33
CA ASP A 126 -16.81 -0.44 8.78
C ASP A 126 -16.99 -0.46 10.30
N PHE A 127 -15.91 -0.22 11.05
CA PHE A 127 -15.96 -0.08 12.49
C PHE A 127 -16.17 1.39 12.91
N HIS A 128 -17.10 1.58 13.84
CA HIS A 128 -17.35 2.85 14.50
C HIS A 128 -17.31 2.65 16.02
N GLY A 129 -16.44 3.38 16.69
CA GLY A 129 -16.33 3.34 18.15
C GLY A 129 -15.81 4.66 18.72
N PRO A 130 -15.66 4.72 20.06
CA PRO A 130 -15.04 5.84 20.74
C PRO A 130 -13.63 6.12 20.19
N GLY A 131 -13.32 7.39 19.93
CA GLY A 131 -12.02 7.78 19.37
C GLY A 131 -11.78 7.33 17.92
N THR A 132 -12.79 6.80 17.20
CA THR A 132 -12.68 6.45 15.79
C THR A 132 -12.96 7.66 14.89
N ARG A 133 -12.05 7.92 13.95
CA ARG A 133 -12.19 8.90 12.88
C ARG A 133 -12.10 8.22 11.52
N VAL A 134 -13.15 8.36 10.71
CA VAL A 134 -13.15 7.92 9.32
C VAL A 134 -12.26 8.85 8.50
N VAL A 135 -11.30 8.28 7.75
CA VAL A 135 -10.39 9.03 6.88
C VAL A 135 -10.95 9.10 5.47
N ASN A 136 -11.41 7.96 4.96
CA ASN A 136 -12.07 7.83 3.66
C ASN A 136 -13.03 6.62 3.68
N VAL A 137 -13.55 6.25 2.51
CA VAL A 137 -14.55 5.19 2.38
C VAL A 137 -14.05 3.79 2.77
N THR A 138 -12.73 3.57 2.87
CA THR A 138 -12.15 2.27 3.18
C THR A 138 -11.37 2.24 4.49
N ILE A 139 -10.87 3.38 4.97
CA ILE A 139 -9.95 3.46 6.11
C ILE A 139 -10.49 4.40 7.20
N ALA A 140 -10.37 3.93 8.44
CA ALA A 140 -10.57 4.70 9.66
C ALA A 140 -9.36 4.55 10.61
N LEU A 141 -9.23 5.50 11.52
CA LEU A 141 -8.22 5.53 12.57
C LEU A 141 -8.91 5.57 13.92
N THR A 142 -8.52 4.68 14.84
CA THR A 142 -8.94 4.73 16.25
C THR A 142 -7.74 5.02 17.14
N THR A 143 -7.88 5.98 18.05
CA THR A 143 -6.85 6.35 19.04
C THR A 143 -7.08 5.70 20.40
N GLU A 144 -8.26 5.14 20.64
CA GLU A 144 -8.58 4.47 21.90
C GLU A 144 -8.31 2.97 21.84
N MET A 145 -7.87 2.40 22.97
CA MET A 145 -7.64 0.96 23.09
C MET A 145 -8.95 0.15 23.16
N SER A 146 -10.11 0.81 23.25
CA SER A 146 -11.43 0.16 23.28
C SER A 146 -11.70 -0.68 22.02
N VAL A 147 -11.07 -0.36 20.89
CA VAL A 147 -11.14 -1.18 19.66
C VAL A 147 -10.65 -2.61 19.88
N PHE A 148 -9.66 -2.83 20.76
CA PHE A 148 -9.17 -4.19 21.05
C PHE A 148 -10.20 -5.02 21.82
N LYS A 149 -11.02 -4.39 22.67
CA LYS A 149 -12.16 -5.06 23.32
C LYS A 149 -13.19 -5.50 22.28
N ALA A 150 -13.52 -4.60 21.35
CA ALA A 150 -14.43 -4.93 20.25
C ALA A 150 -13.91 -6.10 19.38
N ILE A 151 -12.59 -6.14 19.10
CA ILE A 151 -11.96 -7.26 18.38
C ILE A 151 -12.14 -8.58 19.13
N VAL A 152 -11.88 -8.60 20.45
CA VAL A 152 -12.06 -9.80 21.28
C VAL A 152 -13.52 -10.28 21.28
N GLU A 153 -14.47 -9.34 21.32
CA GLU A 153 -15.92 -9.63 21.31
C GLU A 153 -16.47 -10.03 19.94
N GLY A 154 -15.65 -9.96 18.88
CA GLY A 154 -16.07 -10.27 17.51
C GLY A 154 -16.84 -9.15 16.80
N HIS A 155 -16.86 -7.94 17.37
CA HIS A 155 -17.48 -6.74 16.78
C HIS A 155 -16.44 -5.72 16.28
N GLY A 156 -15.17 -6.11 16.24
CA GLY A 156 -14.08 -5.27 15.78
C GLY A 156 -14.07 -5.04 14.27
N PRO A 157 -13.19 -4.15 13.79
CA PRO A 157 -12.98 -3.96 12.35
C PRO A 157 -12.54 -5.25 11.66
N ARG A 158 -12.89 -5.36 10.38
CA ARG A 158 -12.51 -6.50 9.52
C ARG A 158 -11.08 -6.41 9.01
#